data_AF-A0A845QMN2-F1
#
_entry.id   AF-A0A845QMN2-F1
#
_cell.length_a   1.000
_cell.length_b   1.000
_cell.length_c   1.000
_cell.angle_alpha   90.00
_cell.angle_beta   90.00
_cell.angle_gamma   90.00
#
_symmetry.space_group_name_H-M   'P 1'
#
loop_
_entity.id
_entity.type
_entity.pdbx_description
1 polymer ?
#
loop_
_entity_poly.entity_id
_entity_poly.type
_entity_poly.pdbx_seq_one_letter_code
_entity_poly.pdbx_strand_id
1 'polypeptide(L)'
;EITEDVYVDLPYACEESGDLSTRIEMGLLDEKNVKFLHNVLDGSQPKPASDTVVFKTVGMALVDLAAAEYICETAEKENIGVEVEF
;
A
#
# COMPACT_ATOMS: atom_id res chain seq x y z
N GLU A 1 0.85 8.51 22.49
CA GLU A 1 0.34 7.15 22.28
C GLU A 1 0.61 6.78 20.82
N ILE A 2 1.17 5.60 20.54
CA ILE A 2 1.42 5.11 19.18
C ILE A 2 0.20 4.28 18.80
N THR A 3 -0.37 4.52 17.61
CA THR A 3 -1.55 3.76 17.17
C THR A 3 -1.22 2.29 16.95
N GLU A 4 -2.17 1.41 17.28
CA GLU A 4 -2.10 -0.03 16.99
C GLU A 4 -2.58 -0.37 15.57
N ASP A 5 -3.17 0.59 14.86
CA ASP A 5 -3.69 0.43 13.51
C ASP A 5 -2.67 0.91 12.48
N VAL A 6 -1.63 0.10 12.27
CA VAL A 6 -0.59 0.29 11.25
C VAL A 6 -0.76 -0.73 10.13
N TYR A 7 -0.88 -0.23 8.90
CA TYR A 7 -1.11 -1.04 7.71
C TYR A 7 -0.01 -0.84 6.67
N VAL A 8 0.34 -1.90 5.96
CA VAL A 8 1.33 -1.89 4.87
C VAL A 8 0.81 -2.53 3.59
N ASP A 9 1.42 -2.20 2.46
CA ASP A 9 1.12 -2.78 1.15
C ASP A 9 1.91 -4.07 0.88
N LEU A 10 3.18 -4.12 1.30
CA LEU A 10 4.11 -5.21 1.05
C LEU A 10 4.77 -5.73 2.34
N PRO A 11 5.16 -7.02 2.41
CA PRO A 11 5.82 -7.58 3.58
C PRO A 11 7.11 -6.85 3.98
N TYR A 12 7.88 -6.43 2.99
CA TYR A 12 9.19 -5.79 3.19
C TYR A 12 9.09 -4.34 3.65
N ALA A 13 7.87 -3.77 3.76
CA ALA A 13 7.68 -2.41 4.24
C ALA A 13 8.24 -2.20 5.66
N CYS A 14 8.20 -3.24 6.51
CA CYS A 14 8.80 -3.20 7.84
C CYS A 14 10.33 -3.09 7.82
N GLU A 15 10.99 -3.58 6.76
CA GLU A 15 12.44 -3.60 6.60
C GLU A 15 12.95 -2.35 5.85
N GLU A 16 12.31 -1.98 4.74
CA GLU A 16 12.77 -0.93 3.84
C GLU A 16 12.38 0.48 4.30
N SER A 17 11.26 0.60 5.03
CA SER A 17 10.79 1.89 5.51
C SER A 17 11.48 2.28 6.81
N GLY A 18 12.27 3.35 6.80
CA GLY A 18 12.80 3.98 8.02
C GLY A 18 11.71 4.37 9.02
N ASP A 19 10.51 4.70 8.55
CA ASP A 19 9.37 5.05 9.41
C ASP A 19 8.90 3.87 10.28
N LEU A 20 9.11 2.63 9.81
CA LEU A 20 8.69 1.40 10.49
C LEU A 20 9.88 0.67 11.12
N SER A 21 10.92 0.36 10.33
CA SER A 21 12.13 -0.37 10.77
C SER A 21 12.74 0.26 12.02
N THR A 22 12.99 1.57 12.01
CA THR A 22 13.58 2.28 13.16
C THR A 22 12.67 2.22 14.39
N ARG A 23 11.34 2.24 14.23
CA ARG A 23 10.40 2.13 15.35
C ARG A 23 10.36 0.72 15.93
N ILE A 24 10.44 -0.29 15.08
CA ILE A 24 10.53 -1.70 15.48
C ILE A 24 11.84 -1.96 16.24
N GLU A 25 12.97 -1.50 15.71
CA GLU A 25 14.29 -1.61 16.35
C GLU A 25 14.34 -0.94 17.73
N MET A 26 13.67 0.21 17.88
CA MET A 26 13.55 0.92 19.16
C MET A 26 12.54 0.28 20.13
N GLY A 27 11.86 -0.80 19.75
CA GLY A 27 10.81 -1.44 20.55
C GLY A 27 9.54 -0.60 20.70
N LEU A 28 9.34 0.39 19.83
CA LEU A 28 8.19 1.30 19.84
C LEU A 28 7.01 0.77 19.01
N LEU A 29 7.25 -0.21 18.15
CA LEU A 29 6.25 -0.88 17.32
C LEU A 29 6.56 -2.39 17.32
N ASP A 30 5.57 -3.23 17.60
CA ASP A 30 5.70 -4.67 17.39
C ASP A 30 5.33 -4.98 15.93
N GLU A 31 6.27 -5.57 15.18
CA GLU A 31 6.08 -5.96 13.79
C GLU A 31 4.85 -6.86 13.59
N LYS A 32 4.52 -7.70 14.58
CA LYS A 32 3.33 -8.59 14.53
C LYS A 32 2.01 -7.83 14.50
N ASN A 33 2.02 -6.56 14.94
CA ASN A 33 0.84 -5.71 14.93
C ASN A 33 0.69 -4.94 13.61
N VAL A 34 1.68 -5.01 12.71
CA VAL A 34 1.60 -4.44 11.36
C VAL A 34 0.76 -5.36 10.47
N LYS A 35 -0.32 -4.81 9.91
CA LYS A 35 -1.32 -5.55 9.12
C LYS A 35 -1.17 -5.23 7.64
N PHE A 36 -1.61 -6.13 6.76
CA PHE A 36 -1.68 -5.81 5.35
C PHE A 36 -2.97 -5.06 5.00
N LEU A 37 -2.86 -3.98 4.22
CA LEU A 37 -4.00 -3.20 3.78
C LEU A 37 -4.98 -4.05 2.95
N HIS A 38 -4.48 -4.99 2.14
CA HIS A 38 -5.33 -5.82 1.29
C HIS A 38 -6.34 -6.65 2.09
N ASN A 39 -6.01 -7.05 3.32
CA ASN A 39 -6.93 -7.78 4.19
C ASN A 39 -8.14 -6.93 4.62
N VAL A 40 -7.98 -5.62 4.71
CA VAL A 40 -9.11 -4.71 4.97
C VAL A 40 -9.94 -4.50 3.71
N LEU A 41 -9.27 -4.43 2.54
CA LEU A 41 -9.93 -4.21 1.25
C LEU A 41 -10.76 -5.43 0.79
N ASP A 42 -10.26 -6.64 1.01
CA ASP A 42 -10.96 -7.88 0.67
C ASP A 42 -11.98 -8.33 1.72
N GLY A 43 -12.02 -7.65 2.87
CA GLY A 43 -12.96 -7.90 3.97
C GLY A 43 -12.56 -9.07 4.88
N SER A 44 -11.38 -9.67 4.71
CA SER A 44 -10.85 -10.69 5.62
C SER A 44 -10.50 -10.14 7.01
N GLN A 45 -10.28 -8.83 7.12
CA GLN A 45 -10.13 -8.09 8.37
C GLN A 45 -11.12 -6.92 8.46
N PRO A 46 -11.58 -6.58 9.68
CA PRO A 46 -12.44 -5.43 9.90
C PRO A 46 -11.68 -4.13 9.59
N LYS A 47 -12.44 -3.07 9.29
CA LYS A 47 -11.90 -1.72 9.17
C LYS A 47 -11.29 -1.28 10.52
N PRO A 48 -10.23 -0.46 10.50
CA PRO A 48 -9.65 0.09 11.72
C PRO A 48 -10.69 0.90 12.49
N ALA A 49 -10.60 0.84 13.81
CA ALA A 49 -11.52 1.50 14.73
C ALA A 49 -10.85 2.62 15.55
N SER A 50 -9.52 2.76 15.43
CA SER A 50 -8.75 3.78 16.12
C SER A 50 -8.96 5.18 15.52
N ASP A 51 -8.89 6.22 16.35
CA ASP A 51 -8.97 7.62 15.92
C ASP A 51 -7.82 8.03 15.00
N THR A 52 -6.67 7.35 15.14
CA THR A 52 -5.49 7.55 14.29
C THR A 52 -5.11 6.23 13.64
N VAL A 53 -4.96 6.22 12.32
CA VAL A 53 -4.59 5.03 11.53
C VAL A 53 -3.41 5.41 10.66
N VAL A 54 -2.40 4.55 10.59
CA VAL A 54 -1.24 4.73 9.72
C VAL A 54 -1.31 3.71 8.58
N PHE A 55 -1.19 4.20 7.36
CA PHE A 55 -0.89 3.36 6.21
C PHE A 55 0.46 3.78 5.66
N LYS A 56 1.38 2.81 5.53
CA LYS A 56 2.70 3.01 4.93
C LYS A 56 2.87 2.09 3.73
N THR A 57 3.24 2.67 2.61
CA THR A 57 3.57 1.95 1.37
C THR A 57 5.05 2.15 1.03
N VAL A 58 5.67 1.12 0.47
CA VAL A 58 6.99 1.22 -0.17
C VAL A 58 6.90 1.24 -1.70
N GLY A 59 5.70 1.11 -2.25
CA GLY A 59 5.43 1.16 -3.69
C GLY A 59 5.49 -0.23 -4.31
N MET A 60 4.33 -0.78 -4.65
CA MET A 60 4.23 -2.04 -5.38
C MET A 60 4.06 -1.75 -6.88
N ALA A 61 5.01 -2.22 -7.70
CA ALA A 61 4.97 -2.04 -9.16
C ALA A 61 3.68 -2.55 -9.82
N LEU A 62 3.01 -3.52 -9.20
CA LEU A 62 1.71 -4.02 -9.66
C LEU A 62 0.63 -2.94 -9.68
N VAL A 63 0.68 -1.97 -8.74
CA VAL A 63 -0.27 -0.85 -8.72
C VAL A 63 -0.04 0.05 -9.93
N ASP A 64 1.21 0.34 -10.27
CA ASP A 64 1.56 1.14 -11.46
C ASP A 64 1.11 0.46 -12.74
N LEU A 65 1.34 -0.85 -12.87
CA LEU A 65 0.93 -1.63 -14.04
C LEU A 65 -0.60 -1.69 -14.19
N ALA A 66 -1.33 -1.97 -13.09
CA ALA A 66 -2.79 -2.02 -13.13
C ALA A 66 -3.40 -0.65 -13.47
N ALA A 67 -2.82 0.43 -12.93
CA ALA A 67 -3.24 1.78 -13.29
C ALA A 67 -2.94 2.10 -14.77
N ALA A 68 -1.75 1.74 -15.25
CA ALA A 68 -1.34 1.94 -16.64
C ALA A 68 -2.26 1.18 -17.61
N GLU A 69 -2.55 -0.09 -17.35
CA GLU A 69 -3.49 -0.90 -18.14
C GLU A 69 -4.86 -0.24 -18.21
N TYR A 70 -5.44 0.14 -17.07
CA TYR A 70 -6.75 0.80 -17.02
C TYR A 70 -6.76 2.12 -17.80
N ILE A 71 -5.72 2.94 -17.66
CA ILE A 71 -5.58 4.21 -18.38
C ILE A 71 -5.44 3.96 -19.88
N CYS A 72 -4.61 3.01 -20.30
CA CYS A 72 -4.43 2.67 -21.72
C CYS A 72 -5.73 2.19 -22.35
N GLU A 73 -6.43 1.23 -21.73
CA GLU A 73 -7.71 0.74 -22.24
C GLU A 73 -8.78 1.84 -22.30
N THR A 74 -8.78 2.76 -21.33
CA THR A 74 -9.72 3.88 -21.32
C THR A 74 -9.38 4.87 -22.43
N ALA A 75 -8.10 5.16 -22.64
CA ALA A 75 -7.64 6.05 -23.69
C ALA A 75 -7.98 5.50 -25.09
N GLU A 76 -7.82 4.20 -25.31
CA GLU A 76 -8.24 3.53 -26.55
C GLU A 76 -9.75 3.69 -26.82
N LYS A 77 -10.60 3.45 -25.80
CA LYS A 77 -12.07 3.59 -25.91
C LYS A 77 -12.49 5.02 -26.23
N GLU A 78 -11.79 6.00 -25.66
CA GLU A 78 -12.09 7.43 -25.82
C GLU A 78 -11.35 8.07 -27.02
N ASN A 79 -10.59 7.30 -27.80
CA ASN A 79 -9.75 7.78 -28.92
C ASN A 79 -8.75 8.88 -28.49
N ILE A 80 -8.12 8.70 -27.32
CA ILE A 80 -7.09 9.59 -26.76
C ILE A 80 -5.73 8.92 -26.90
N GLY A 81 -4.72 9.65 -27.39
CA GLY A 81 -3.34 9.17 -27.49
C GLY A 81 -2.78 9.23 -28.91
N VAL A 82 -1.62 8.60 -29.12
CA VAL A 82 -0.92 8.54 -30.40
C VAL A 82 -0.35 7.13 -30.57
N GLU A 83 -0.61 6.53 -31.73
CA GLU A 83 -0.01 5.25 -32.13
C GLU A 83 1.45 5.47 -32.57
N VAL A 84 2.36 4.62 -32.11
CA VAL A 84 3.79 4.72 -32.38
C VAL A 84 4.28 3.40 -32.95
N GLU A 85 5.01 3.44 -34.08
CA GLU A 85 5.65 2.27 -34.69
C GLU A 85 7.04 2.03 -34.06
N PHE A 86 7.39 0.77 -33.81
CA PHE A 86 8.65 0.33 -33.19
C PHE A 86 9.50 -0.53 -34.13
#